data_AF-A0A0D8HD38-F1
#
_entry.id   AF-A0A0D8HD38-F1
#
_cell.length_a   1.000
_cell.length_b   1.000
_cell.length_c   1.000
_cell.angle_alpha   90.00
_cell.angle_beta   90.00
_cell.angle_gamma   90.00
#
_symmetry.space_group_name_H-M   'P 1'
#
loop_
_entity.id
_entity.type
_entity.pdbx_description
1 polymer ?
#
loop_
_entity_poly.entity_id
_entity_poly.type
_entity_poly.pdbx_seq_one_letter_code
_entity_poly.pdbx_strand_id
1 'polypeptide(L)'
;MRSLPRSLLRFWAGEPFSIAEMRKRLREAGWLGGYSLRSTKAMDLSLDRFAFVSRLIHAAGFSGWVLLIDEVELIGRYSLMQRAKSYAEIRRWVEGSKKYPPSPIISVLTSVDDFEGEVLIGKGDYNKIPQRLAAKDRLEEAMLSIDAIAGMKILGSRQSELQSPNDNELNVTYEAIRRIHGAAYNWDPPHVGGLERLGSNRMRQYVRAWINEWDLIRLDPTFIPQTTVTKVEIDYGEDGDLTQLFDLLEST
;
A
#
# COMPACT_ATOMS: atom_id res chain seq x y z
N MET A 1 -6.61 19.02 33.44
CA MET A 1 -5.63 17.97 33.05
C MET A 1 -6.20 16.77 32.27
N ARG A 2 -7.52 16.68 31.97
CA ARG A 2 -8.14 15.49 31.31
C ARG A 2 -8.21 15.51 29.77
N SER A 3 -7.62 16.49 29.07
CA SER A 3 -7.82 16.68 27.62
C SER A 3 -6.70 16.14 26.70
N LEU A 4 -5.50 15.92 27.23
CA LEU A 4 -4.31 15.56 26.44
C LEU A 4 -4.42 14.22 25.70
N PRO A 5 -4.97 13.15 26.32
CA PRO A 5 -5.09 11.86 25.63
C PRO A 5 -6.03 11.95 24.42
N ARG A 6 -7.11 12.73 24.55
CA ARG A 6 -8.15 12.83 23.51
C ARG A 6 -7.69 13.66 22.31
N SER A 7 -6.95 14.75 22.53
CA SER A 7 -6.38 15.55 21.45
C SER A 7 -5.27 14.79 20.71
N LEU A 8 -4.48 13.98 21.42
CA LEU A 8 -3.47 13.12 20.80
C LEU A 8 -4.13 12.03 19.94
N LEU A 9 -5.16 11.36 20.46
CA LEU A 9 -5.93 10.37 19.71
C LEU A 9 -6.56 10.96 18.44
N ARG A 10 -7.14 12.15 18.53
CA ARG A 10 -7.71 12.85 17.35
C ARG A 10 -6.65 13.21 16.31
N PHE A 11 -5.48 13.64 16.76
CA PHE A 11 -4.37 13.90 15.85
C PHE A 11 -3.92 12.65 15.10
N TRP A 12 -3.84 11.51 15.80
CA TRP A 12 -3.55 10.22 15.20
C TRP A 12 -4.69 9.71 14.31
N ALA A 13 -5.93 10.11 14.57
CA ALA A 13 -7.08 9.88 13.70
C ALA A 13 -7.12 10.80 12.46
N GLY A 14 -6.13 11.67 12.29
CA GLY A 14 -5.99 12.51 11.10
C GLY A 14 -6.29 14.00 11.32
N GLU A 15 -6.90 14.38 12.44
CA GLU A 15 -7.22 15.79 12.72
C GLU A 15 -5.94 16.63 12.90
N PRO A 16 -5.89 17.88 12.41
CA PRO A 16 -4.76 18.77 12.69
C PRO A 16 -4.80 19.25 14.15
N PHE A 17 -3.63 19.54 14.71
CA PHE A 17 -3.57 20.28 15.97
C PHE A 17 -3.80 21.78 15.75
N SER A 18 -4.58 22.41 16.62
CA SER A 18 -4.64 23.87 16.68
C SER A 18 -3.30 24.43 17.14
N ILE A 19 -2.64 25.21 16.28
CA ILE A 19 -1.37 25.89 16.61
C ILE A 19 -1.57 26.86 17.78
N ALA A 20 -2.72 27.52 17.84
CA ALA A 20 -3.04 28.43 18.93
C ALA A 20 -3.07 27.69 20.28
N GLU A 21 -3.70 26.51 20.31
CA GLU A 21 -3.73 25.65 21.49
C GLU A 21 -2.35 25.12 21.85
N MET A 22 -1.54 24.70 20.86
CA MET A 22 -0.16 24.27 21.12
C MET A 22 0.71 25.41 21.68
N ARG A 23 0.62 26.63 21.12
CA ARG A 23 1.33 27.81 21.62
C ARG A 23 0.91 28.15 23.05
N LYS A 24 -0.39 28.09 23.35
CA LYS A 24 -0.91 28.29 24.70
C LYS A 24 -0.30 27.30 25.68
N ARG A 25 -0.27 26.00 25.33
CA ARG A 25 0.31 24.95 26.17
C ARG A 25 1.81 25.08 26.36
N LEU A 26 2.56 25.42 25.29
CA LEU A 26 4.01 25.69 25.42
C LEU A 26 4.28 26.87 26.35
N ARG A 27 3.43 27.91 26.32
CA ARG A 27 3.50 29.03 27.27
C ARG A 27 3.27 28.58 28.71
N GLU A 28 2.21 27.80 28.95
CA GLU A 28 1.90 27.25 30.27
C GLU A 28 3.03 26.36 30.81
N ALA A 29 3.74 25.64 29.93
CA ALA A 29 4.86 24.80 30.29
C ALA A 29 6.21 25.55 30.43
N GLY A 30 6.27 26.85 30.11
CA GLY A 30 7.51 27.64 30.16
C GLY A 30 8.45 27.45 28.96
N TRP A 31 8.01 26.77 27.89
CA TRP A 31 8.80 26.47 26.70
C TRP A 31 8.46 27.36 25.50
N LEU A 32 7.69 28.43 25.70
CA LEU A 32 7.37 29.37 24.64
C LEU A 32 8.65 30.08 24.17
N GLY A 33 9.01 29.88 22.91
CA GLY A 33 10.25 30.39 22.31
C GLY A 33 11.33 29.32 22.11
N GLY A 34 11.22 28.16 22.76
CA GLY A 34 12.10 27.02 22.50
C GLY A 34 11.80 26.29 21.19
N TYR A 35 10.63 26.52 20.59
CA TYR A 35 10.16 25.85 19.38
C TYR A 35 9.48 26.82 18.40
N SER A 36 9.83 26.74 17.12
CA SER A 36 9.14 27.44 16.03
C SER A 36 7.93 26.64 15.56
N LEU A 37 6.74 26.98 16.05
CA LEU A 37 5.48 26.37 15.60
C LEU A 37 4.88 27.12 14.41
N ARG A 38 4.73 26.42 13.28
CA ARG A 38 4.09 26.88 12.05
C ARG A 38 2.98 25.92 11.63
N SER A 39 2.08 26.39 10.77
CA SER A 39 1.10 25.51 10.15
C SER A 39 1.78 24.66 9.09
N THR A 40 1.45 23.39 9.08
CA THR A 40 1.93 22.42 8.09
C THR A 40 0.74 22.00 7.24
N LYS A 41 0.94 21.85 5.93
CA LYS A 41 -0.09 21.32 5.03
C LYS A 41 -0.45 19.89 5.44
N ALA A 42 -1.69 19.46 5.23
CA ALA A 42 -2.14 18.12 5.63
C ALA A 42 -1.24 17.01 5.07
N MET A 43 -0.85 17.12 3.80
CA MET A 43 0.07 16.17 3.13
C MET A 43 1.44 16.08 3.82
N ASP A 44 2.07 17.22 4.14
CA ASP A 44 3.34 17.24 4.85
C ASP A 44 3.21 16.66 6.26
N LEU A 45 2.08 16.94 6.93
CA LEU A 45 1.79 16.43 8.27
C LEU A 45 1.61 14.92 8.28
N SER A 46 1.02 14.34 7.23
CA SER A 46 0.90 12.88 7.07
C SER A 46 2.27 12.22 7.00
N LEU A 47 3.22 12.77 6.24
CA LEU A 47 4.59 12.25 6.17
C LEU A 47 5.32 12.40 7.51
N ASP A 48 5.16 13.55 8.19
CA ASP A 48 5.72 13.78 9.52
C ASP A 48 5.22 12.76 10.55
N ARG A 49 3.95 12.34 10.46
CA ARG A 49 3.37 11.29 11.33
C ARG A 49 4.08 9.96 11.14
N PHE A 50 4.28 9.50 9.90
CA PHE A 50 5.02 8.26 9.64
C PHE A 50 6.45 8.33 10.16
N ALA A 51 7.14 9.44 9.89
CA ALA A 51 8.49 9.68 10.36
C ALA A 51 8.58 9.71 11.90
N PHE A 52 7.60 10.31 12.57
CA PHE A 52 7.54 10.31 14.04
C PHE A 52 7.29 8.92 14.60
N VAL A 53 6.28 8.20 14.11
CA VAL A 53 5.91 6.87 14.64
C VAL A 53 7.05 5.88 14.49
N SER A 54 7.71 5.86 13.34
CA SER A 54 8.86 4.98 13.13
C SER A 54 10.01 5.27 14.10
N ARG A 55 10.32 6.54 14.38
CA ARG A 55 11.30 6.91 15.40
C ARG A 55 10.86 6.54 16.81
N LEU A 56 9.57 6.67 17.13
CA LEU A 56 9.02 6.27 18.42
C LEU A 56 9.11 4.75 18.63
N ILE A 57 8.72 3.97 17.62
CA ILE A 57 8.85 2.51 17.60
C ILE A 57 10.31 2.12 17.79
N HIS A 58 11.22 2.80 17.10
CA HIS A 58 12.65 2.54 17.27
C HIS A 58 13.16 2.87 18.67
N ALA A 59 12.77 4.02 19.23
CA ALA A 59 13.11 4.41 20.59
C ALA A 59 12.52 3.45 21.65
N ALA A 60 11.42 2.75 21.33
CA ALA A 60 10.84 1.71 22.19
C ALA A 60 11.59 0.36 22.12
N GLY A 61 12.67 0.26 21.36
CA GLY A 61 13.53 -0.93 21.27
C GLY A 61 13.31 -1.82 20.05
N PHE A 62 12.43 -1.43 19.13
CA PHE A 62 12.23 -2.15 17.86
C PHE A 62 13.19 -1.67 16.76
N SER A 63 13.38 -2.46 15.70
CA SER A 63 14.29 -2.08 14.60
C SER A 63 13.75 -1.00 13.68
N GLY A 64 12.44 -0.73 13.71
CA GLY A 64 11.78 0.22 12.83
C GLY A 64 10.37 -0.23 12.48
N TRP A 65 9.85 0.30 11.37
CA TRP A 65 8.50 0.04 10.88
C TRP A 65 8.55 -0.47 9.43
N VAL A 66 7.88 -1.60 9.17
CA VAL A 66 7.62 -2.10 7.80
C VAL A 66 6.25 -1.58 7.35
N LEU A 67 6.22 -0.85 6.24
CA LEU A 67 5.00 -0.42 5.57
C LEU A 67 4.70 -1.40 4.41
N LEU A 68 3.54 -2.02 4.44
CA LEU A 68 3.05 -2.89 3.36
C LEU A 68 2.06 -2.07 2.52
N ILE A 69 2.35 -1.90 1.25
CA ILE A 69 1.51 -1.15 0.31
C ILE A 69 1.02 -2.15 -0.74
N ASP A 70 -0.28 -2.42 -0.71
CA ASP A 70 -0.93 -3.31 -1.67
C ASP A 70 -1.60 -2.53 -2.80
N GLU A 71 -1.94 -3.24 -3.88
CA GLU A 71 -2.68 -2.73 -5.05
C GLU A 71 -2.01 -1.54 -5.75
N VAL A 72 -0.68 -1.55 -5.87
CA VAL A 72 0.07 -0.47 -6.54
C VAL A 72 -0.32 -0.33 -8.01
N GLU A 73 -0.83 -1.38 -8.63
CA GLU A 73 -1.35 -1.38 -9.98
C GLU A 73 -2.53 -0.41 -10.20
N LEU A 74 -3.22 0.02 -9.13
CA LEU A 74 -4.27 1.04 -9.21
C LEU A 74 -3.75 2.38 -9.75
N ILE A 75 -2.44 2.65 -9.64
CA ILE A 75 -1.82 3.82 -10.29
C ILE A 75 -2.16 3.84 -11.77
N GLY A 76 -2.24 2.67 -12.43
CA GLY A 76 -2.60 2.56 -13.84
C GLY A 76 -3.94 3.20 -14.18
N ARG A 77 -4.89 3.27 -13.23
CA ARG A 77 -6.25 3.79 -13.43
C ARG A 77 -6.38 5.30 -13.17
N TYR A 78 -5.32 5.97 -12.72
CA TYR A 78 -5.32 7.42 -12.53
C TYR A 78 -5.06 8.19 -13.82
N SER A 79 -5.39 9.48 -13.83
CA SER A 79 -5.01 10.40 -14.91
C SER A 79 -3.48 10.55 -15.03
N LEU A 80 -2.99 10.94 -16.21
CA LEU A 80 -1.54 11.07 -16.49
C LEU A 80 -0.75 11.84 -15.41
N MET A 81 -1.30 12.95 -14.91
CA MET A 81 -0.62 13.79 -13.91
C MET A 81 -0.65 13.17 -12.51
N GLN A 82 -1.73 12.48 -12.18
CA GLN A 82 -1.85 11.75 -10.92
C GLN A 82 -0.92 10.53 -10.90
N ARG A 83 -0.74 9.85 -12.05
CA ARG A 83 0.30 8.81 -12.21
C ARG A 83 1.70 9.35 -11.95
N ALA A 84 2.04 10.51 -12.52
CA ALA A 84 3.32 11.16 -12.28
C ALA A 84 3.58 11.42 -10.77
N LYS A 85 2.58 11.96 -10.06
CA LYS A 85 2.65 12.18 -8.61
C LYS A 85 2.77 10.86 -7.85
N SER A 86 2.01 9.84 -8.25
CA SER A 86 2.04 8.52 -7.61
C SER A 86 3.42 7.86 -7.76
N TYR A 87 4.03 7.90 -8.95
CA TYR A 87 5.39 7.39 -9.14
C TYR A 87 6.42 8.14 -8.27
N ALA A 88 6.28 9.46 -8.11
CA ALA A 88 7.14 10.21 -7.19
C ALA A 88 7.00 9.75 -5.73
N GLU A 89 5.78 9.39 -5.30
CA GLU A 89 5.56 8.81 -3.98
C GLU A 89 6.14 7.40 -3.85
N ILE A 90 6.08 6.56 -4.88
CA ILE A 90 6.77 5.25 -4.88
C ILE A 90 8.25 5.43 -4.59
N ARG A 91 8.91 6.36 -5.28
CA ARG A 91 10.31 6.68 -5.01
C ARG A 91 10.52 7.12 -3.57
N ARG A 92 9.67 8.03 -3.05
CA ARG A 92 9.77 8.53 -1.68
C ARG A 92 9.69 7.41 -0.65
N TRP A 93 8.77 6.47 -0.81
CA TRP A 93 8.54 5.39 0.15
C TRP A 93 9.63 4.30 0.10
N VAL A 94 10.22 4.07 -1.07
CA VAL A 94 11.24 3.03 -1.26
C VAL A 94 12.65 3.54 -1.00
N GLU A 95 12.99 4.72 -1.51
CA GLU A 95 14.36 5.28 -1.42
C GLU A 95 14.49 6.36 -0.32
N GLY A 96 13.38 6.74 0.31
CA GLY A 96 13.32 7.80 1.30
C GLY A 96 13.19 9.19 0.68
N SER A 97 12.90 10.18 1.54
CA SER A 97 12.79 11.57 1.13
C SER A 97 14.05 12.34 1.53
N LYS A 98 14.58 13.18 0.62
CA LYS A 98 15.65 14.13 0.96
C LYS A 98 15.20 15.23 1.93
N LYS A 99 13.89 15.47 2.05
CA LYS A 99 13.31 16.52 2.91
C LYS A 99 13.31 16.12 4.39
N TYR A 100 13.27 14.83 4.68
CA TYR A 100 13.10 14.31 6.03
C TYR A 100 14.36 13.58 6.50
N PRO A 101 14.71 13.65 7.80
CA PRO A 101 15.75 12.81 8.35
C PRO A 101 15.46 11.33 8.07
N PRO A 102 16.50 10.50 7.87
CA PRO A 102 16.33 9.06 7.75
C PRO A 102 15.47 8.55 8.89
N SER A 103 14.33 7.96 8.53
CA SER A 103 13.40 7.35 9.48
C SER A 103 13.52 5.84 9.30
N PRO A 104 13.48 5.04 10.38
CA PRO A 104 13.64 3.60 10.30
C PRO A 104 12.35 2.97 9.75
N ILE A 105 12.07 3.24 8.48
CA ILE A 105 10.93 2.76 7.71
C ILE A 105 11.49 2.00 6.52
N ILE A 106 10.92 0.83 6.25
CA ILE A 106 11.08 0.13 4.98
C ILE A 106 9.70 -0.09 4.38
N SER A 107 9.58 0.07 3.07
CA SER A 107 8.32 -0.15 2.35
C SER A 107 8.43 -1.39 1.49
N VAL A 108 7.42 -2.25 1.55
CA VAL A 108 7.24 -3.39 0.65
C VAL A 108 5.98 -3.14 -0.15
N LEU A 109 6.09 -3.27 -1.46
CA LEU A 109 5.03 -2.96 -2.41
C LEU A 109 4.64 -4.23 -3.13
N THR A 110 3.33 -4.42 -3.33
CA THR A 110 2.79 -5.48 -4.17
C THR A 110 2.08 -4.89 -5.37
N SER A 111 2.26 -5.54 -6.52
CA SER A 111 1.70 -5.16 -7.81
C SER A 111 1.43 -6.45 -8.59
N VAL A 112 0.78 -6.31 -9.75
CA VAL A 112 0.70 -7.37 -10.75
C VAL A 112 1.88 -7.34 -11.73
N ASP A 113 2.14 -8.50 -12.34
CA ASP A 113 3.31 -8.79 -13.17
C ASP A 113 3.29 -8.03 -14.52
N ASP A 114 2.11 -7.67 -15.03
CA ASP A 114 1.93 -7.02 -16.34
C ASP A 114 1.98 -5.48 -16.30
N PHE A 115 2.15 -4.89 -15.11
CA PHE A 115 2.05 -3.44 -14.93
C PHE A 115 3.01 -2.64 -15.81
N GLU A 116 4.26 -3.10 -15.97
CA GLU A 116 5.21 -2.42 -16.86
C GLU A 116 4.74 -2.44 -18.31
N GLY A 117 4.28 -3.60 -18.79
CA GLY A 117 3.81 -3.78 -20.16
C GLY A 117 2.56 -2.96 -20.44
N GLU A 118 1.54 -3.06 -19.60
CA GLU A 118 0.23 -2.44 -19.82
C GLU A 118 0.22 -0.94 -19.52
N VAL A 119 0.89 -0.52 -18.44
CA VAL A 119 0.83 0.88 -17.98
C VAL A 119 2.06 1.66 -18.43
N LEU A 120 3.26 1.26 -18.00
CA LEU A 120 4.47 2.07 -18.23
C LEU A 120 4.80 2.18 -19.73
N ILE A 121 4.72 1.06 -20.45
CA ILE A 121 4.94 0.96 -21.89
C ILE A 121 3.64 1.23 -22.64
N GLY A 122 2.57 0.49 -22.33
CA GLY A 122 1.30 0.53 -23.08
C GLY A 122 0.63 1.90 -23.08
N LYS A 123 0.60 2.61 -21.94
CA LYS A 123 0.13 4.00 -21.90
C LYS A 123 1.19 5.03 -22.31
N GLY A 124 2.45 4.60 -22.44
CA GLY A 124 3.57 5.44 -22.85
C GLY A 124 4.04 6.43 -21.77
N ASP A 125 3.91 6.06 -20.49
CA ASP A 125 4.21 6.92 -19.35
C ASP A 125 5.68 7.36 -19.33
N TYR A 126 6.61 6.46 -19.72
CA TYR A 126 8.04 6.78 -19.86
C TYR A 126 8.32 8.00 -20.74
N ASN A 127 7.47 8.28 -21.73
CA ASN A 127 7.64 9.39 -22.66
C ASN A 127 6.70 10.56 -22.35
N LYS A 128 5.40 10.27 -22.14
CA LYS A 128 4.37 11.30 -22.00
C LYS A 128 4.54 12.12 -20.73
N ILE A 129 4.91 11.49 -19.60
CA ILE A 129 5.05 12.19 -18.32
C ILE A 129 6.20 13.20 -18.38
N PRO A 130 7.44 12.82 -18.74
CA PRO A 130 8.54 13.79 -18.80
C PRO A 130 8.28 14.93 -19.79
N GLN A 131 7.70 14.65 -20.95
CA GLN A 131 7.34 15.67 -21.95
C GLN A 131 6.30 16.66 -21.39
N ARG A 132 5.25 16.15 -20.75
CA ARG A 132 4.18 16.97 -20.19
C ARG A 132 4.68 17.90 -19.08
N LEU A 133 5.59 17.40 -18.24
CA LEU A 133 6.22 18.15 -17.15
C LEU A 133 7.21 19.19 -17.66
N ALA A 134 8.05 18.83 -18.65
CA ALA A 134 9.01 19.73 -19.27
C ALA A 134 8.32 20.93 -19.94
N ALA A 135 7.17 20.72 -20.59
CA ALA A 135 6.41 21.77 -21.26
C ALA A 135 5.91 22.89 -20.32
N LYS A 136 5.90 22.67 -18.99
CA LYS A 136 5.50 23.69 -18.01
C LYS A 136 6.62 24.63 -17.59
N ASP A 137 7.88 24.28 -17.87
CA ASP A 137 9.09 25.06 -17.59
C ASP A 137 9.18 25.62 -16.16
N ARG A 138 9.02 24.74 -15.16
CA ARG A 138 9.14 25.08 -13.74
C ARG A 138 10.03 24.10 -13.01
N LEU A 139 10.80 24.61 -12.05
CA LEU A 139 11.70 23.79 -11.23
C LEU A 139 10.96 22.68 -10.48
N GLU A 140 9.77 22.95 -9.93
CA GLU A 140 8.95 21.95 -9.23
C GLU A 140 8.53 20.79 -10.15
N GLU A 141 8.17 21.08 -11.40
CA GLU A 141 7.75 20.07 -12.38
C GLU A 141 8.96 19.27 -12.90
N ALA A 142 10.13 19.91 -13.00
CA ALA A 142 11.39 19.22 -13.29
C ALA A 142 11.78 18.25 -12.16
N MET A 143 11.63 18.66 -10.89
CA MET A 143 11.84 17.78 -9.75
C MET A 143 10.86 16.61 -9.74
N LEU A 144 9.57 16.89 -9.97
CA LEU A 144 8.54 15.86 -10.08
C LEU A 144 8.87 14.86 -11.20
N SER A 145 9.38 15.33 -12.34
CA SER A 145 9.78 14.46 -13.45
C SER A 145 10.90 13.51 -13.04
N ILE A 146 11.93 14.02 -12.35
CA ILE A 146 13.04 13.20 -11.84
C ILE A 146 12.54 12.15 -10.83
N ASP A 147 11.65 12.56 -9.93
CA ASP A 147 11.07 11.65 -8.92
C ASP A 147 10.18 10.58 -9.57
N ALA A 148 9.32 10.97 -10.51
CA ALA A 148 8.44 10.08 -11.24
C ALA A 148 9.22 9.06 -12.07
N ILE A 149 10.28 9.47 -12.78
CA ILE A 149 11.12 8.56 -13.57
C ILE A 149 11.77 7.50 -12.68
N ALA A 150 12.29 7.88 -11.51
CA ALA A 150 12.85 6.93 -10.56
C ALA A 150 11.78 5.99 -9.99
N GLY A 151 10.59 6.50 -9.70
CA GLY A 151 9.43 5.70 -9.30
C GLY A 151 9.02 4.65 -10.34
N MET A 152 8.91 5.05 -11.62
CA MET A 152 8.62 4.14 -12.72
C MET A 152 9.68 3.04 -12.83
N LYS A 153 10.97 3.37 -12.67
CA LYS A 153 12.05 2.38 -12.69
C LYS A 153 11.95 1.36 -11.56
N ILE A 154 11.53 1.78 -10.37
CA ILE A 154 11.30 0.87 -9.24
C ILE A 154 10.19 -0.12 -9.59
N LEU A 155 9.09 0.36 -10.16
CA LEU A 155 7.97 -0.51 -10.57
C LEU A 155 8.28 -1.35 -11.81
N GLY A 156 9.12 -0.90 -12.74
CA GLY A 156 9.43 -1.66 -13.95
C GLY A 156 10.51 -2.72 -13.76
N SER A 157 11.61 -2.38 -13.09
CA SER A 157 12.86 -3.17 -13.15
C SER A 157 13.38 -3.69 -11.82
N ARG A 158 12.73 -3.37 -10.69
CA ARG A 158 13.16 -3.80 -9.35
C ARG A 158 12.15 -4.74 -8.68
N GLN A 159 11.26 -5.35 -9.44
CA GLN A 159 10.29 -6.30 -8.90
C GLN A 159 10.96 -7.64 -8.60
N SER A 160 10.56 -8.25 -7.47
CA SER A 160 10.88 -9.65 -7.18
C SER A 160 9.66 -10.49 -7.51
N GLU A 161 9.76 -11.28 -8.58
CA GLU A 161 8.66 -12.14 -9.02
C GLU A 161 8.43 -13.28 -8.03
N LEU A 162 7.20 -13.37 -7.52
CA LEU A 162 6.80 -14.48 -6.67
C LEU A 162 6.71 -15.75 -7.50
N GLN A 163 7.52 -16.74 -7.15
CA GLN A 163 7.45 -18.05 -7.78
C GLN A 163 6.15 -18.74 -7.40
N SER A 164 5.61 -19.51 -8.35
CA SER A 164 4.48 -20.39 -8.07
C SER A 164 4.84 -21.41 -6.98
N PRO A 165 3.90 -21.77 -6.09
CA PRO A 165 4.19 -22.68 -5.00
C PRO A 165 4.49 -24.08 -5.53
N ASN A 166 5.51 -24.72 -4.95
CA ASN A 166 5.81 -26.11 -5.26
C ASN A 166 4.89 -27.08 -4.48
N ASP A 167 4.92 -28.36 -4.86
CA ASP A 167 4.06 -29.39 -4.24
C ASP A 167 4.21 -29.52 -2.72
N ASN A 168 5.44 -29.35 -2.22
CA ASN A 168 5.72 -29.45 -0.80
C ASN A 168 5.12 -28.26 -0.04
N GLU A 169 5.30 -27.04 -0.57
CA GLU A 169 4.69 -25.83 -0.02
C GLU A 169 3.16 -25.91 -0.03
N LEU A 170 2.57 -26.44 -1.11
CA LEU A 170 1.13 -26.68 -1.21
C LEU A 170 0.66 -27.66 -0.15
N ASN A 171 1.34 -28.79 0.04
CA ASN A 171 0.97 -29.79 1.04
C ASN A 171 1.04 -29.24 2.47
N VAL A 172 2.14 -28.55 2.81
CA VAL A 172 2.33 -27.94 4.13
C VAL A 172 1.26 -26.88 4.40
N THR A 173 0.98 -26.04 3.41
CA THR A 173 -0.02 -24.98 3.52
C THR A 173 -1.44 -25.56 3.61
N TYR A 174 -1.76 -26.57 2.80
CA TYR A 174 -3.04 -27.27 2.82
C TYR A 174 -3.35 -27.84 4.21
N GLU A 175 -2.42 -28.59 4.80
CA GLU A 175 -2.62 -29.19 6.14
C GLU A 175 -2.70 -28.13 7.24
N ALA A 176 -1.94 -27.03 7.11
CA ALA A 176 -2.05 -25.91 8.05
C ALA A 176 -3.44 -25.26 7.99
N ILE A 177 -3.94 -24.96 6.79
CA ILE A 177 -5.25 -24.33 6.61
C ILE A 177 -6.38 -25.28 7.00
N ARG A 178 -6.29 -26.58 6.66
CA ARG A 178 -7.26 -27.60 7.08
C ARG A 178 -7.43 -27.61 8.60
N ARG A 179 -6.33 -27.61 9.35
CA ARG A 179 -6.36 -27.55 10.82
C ARG A 179 -6.99 -26.26 11.34
N ILE A 180 -6.64 -25.11 10.75
CA ILE A 180 -7.20 -23.81 11.14
C ILE A 180 -8.71 -23.76 10.87
N HIS A 181 -9.15 -24.22 9.70
CA HIS A 181 -10.57 -24.27 9.31
C HIS A 181 -11.36 -25.21 10.23
N GLY A 182 -10.82 -26.42 10.48
CA GLY A 182 -11.40 -27.38 11.41
C GLY A 182 -11.58 -26.81 12.82
N ALA A 183 -10.54 -26.13 13.34
CA ALA A 183 -10.61 -25.45 14.63
C ALA A 183 -11.63 -24.30 14.66
N ALA A 184 -11.72 -23.51 13.58
CA ALA A 184 -12.64 -22.37 13.50
C ALA A 184 -14.12 -22.78 13.53
N TYR A 185 -14.45 -23.91 12.90
CA TYR A 185 -15.82 -24.42 12.80
C TYR A 185 -16.11 -25.63 13.70
N ASN A 186 -15.14 -26.02 14.55
CA ASN A 186 -15.20 -27.18 15.43
C ASN A 186 -15.66 -28.46 14.71
N TRP A 187 -15.00 -28.76 13.60
CA TRP A 187 -15.25 -29.96 12.78
C TRP A 187 -13.93 -30.53 12.22
N ASP A 188 -14.00 -31.69 11.58
CA ASP A 188 -12.86 -32.32 10.93
C ASP A 188 -13.06 -32.28 9.40
N PRO A 189 -12.50 -31.26 8.69
CA PRO A 189 -12.73 -31.10 7.26
C PRO A 189 -12.19 -32.31 6.48
N PRO A 190 -12.94 -32.95 5.56
CA PRO A 190 -12.40 -34.06 4.80
C PRO A 190 -11.25 -33.61 3.88
N HIS A 191 -10.49 -34.56 3.35
CA HIS A 191 -9.57 -34.26 2.27
C HIS A 191 -10.36 -33.91 1.00
N VAL A 192 -10.00 -32.79 0.38
CA VAL A 192 -10.63 -32.30 -0.84
C VAL A 192 -9.61 -32.26 -1.98
N GLY A 193 -10.09 -32.40 -3.22
CA GLY A 193 -9.22 -32.36 -4.40
C GLY A 193 -8.64 -30.97 -4.64
N GLY A 194 -9.43 -29.91 -4.42
CA GLY A 194 -9.05 -28.55 -4.74
C GLY A 194 -8.83 -28.34 -6.24
N LEU A 195 -7.99 -27.36 -6.56
CA LEU A 195 -7.56 -27.08 -7.93
C LEU A 195 -6.49 -28.06 -8.41
N GLU A 196 -6.50 -28.36 -9.71
CA GLU A 196 -5.39 -29.03 -10.38
C GLU A 196 -4.07 -28.27 -10.14
N ARG A 197 -3.01 -29.03 -9.85
CA ARG A 197 -1.70 -28.47 -9.53
C ARG A 197 -0.95 -28.04 -10.79
N LEU A 198 -1.28 -26.85 -11.25
CA LEU A 198 -0.63 -26.22 -12.40
C LEU A 198 0.41 -25.21 -11.93
N GLY A 199 1.56 -25.17 -12.61
CA GLY A 199 2.64 -24.22 -12.32
C GLY A 199 2.25 -22.76 -12.57
N SER A 200 1.13 -22.49 -13.24
CA SER A 200 0.59 -21.14 -13.45
C SER A 200 -0.32 -20.66 -12.31
N ASN A 201 -0.76 -21.55 -11.42
CA ASN A 201 -1.67 -21.18 -10.33
C ASN A 201 -0.88 -20.56 -9.17
N ARG A 202 -1.39 -19.44 -8.66
CA ARG A 202 -0.88 -18.74 -7.47
C ARG A 202 -1.40 -19.41 -6.20
N MET A 203 -0.63 -19.35 -5.10
CA MET A 203 -1.01 -19.92 -3.79
C MET A 203 -2.44 -19.52 -3.36
N ARG A 204 -2.81 -18.25 -3.53
CA ARG A 204 -4.13 -17.72 -3.19
C ARG A 204 -5.29 -18.48 -3.87
N GLN A 205 -5.10 -18.96 -5.09
CA GLN A 205 -6.13 -19.71 -5.81
C GLN A 205 -6.39 -21.07 -5.16
N TYR A 206 -5.33 -21.80 -4.80
CA TYR A 206 -5.43 -23.05 -4.07
C TYR A 206 -6.10 -22.86 -2.71
N VAL A 207 -5.64 -21.87 -1.94
CA VAL A 207 -6.22 -21.54 -0.62
C VAL A 207 -7.72 -21.27 -0.72
N ARG A 208 -8.12 -20.44 -1.69
CA ARG A 208 -9.53 -20.10 -1.89
C ARG A 208 -10.35 -21.32 -2.32
N ALA A 209 -9.82 -22.17 -3.19
CA ALA A 209 -10.47 -23.40 -3.60
C ALA A 209 -10.74 -24.32 -2.41
N TRP A 210 -9.72 -24.60 -1.59
CA TRP A 210 -9.87 -25.47 -0.43
C TRP A 210 -10.89 -24.95 0.57
N ILE A 211 -10.82 -23.65 0.92
CA ILE A 211 -11.78 -23.02 1.84
C ILE A 211 -13.20 -23.11 1.27
N ASN A 212 -13.39 -22.78 -0.01
CA ASN A 212 -14.71 -22.85 -0.65
C ASN A 212 -15.27 -24.28 -0.65
N GLU A 213 -14.46 -25.27 -1.00
CA GLU A 213 -14.88 -26.68 -1.02
C GLU A 213 -15.28 -27.16 0.37
N TRP A 214 -14.47 -26.85 1.39
CA TRP A 214 -14.79 -27.15 2.78
C TRP A 214 -16.03 -26.44 3.28
N ASP A 215 -16.23 -25.17 2.93
CA ASP A 215 -17.43 -24.43 3.30
C ASP A 215 -18.69 -25.04 2.67
N LEU A 216 -18.62 -25.47 1.41
CA LEU A 216 -19.73 -26.14 0.72
C LEU A 216 -20.05 -27.50 1.34
N ILE A 217 -19.03 -28.34 1.57
CA ILE A 217 -19.20 -29.67 2.21
C ILE A 217 -19.75 -29.53 3.63
N ARG A 218 -19.31 -28.51 4.38
CA ARG A 218 -19.81 -28.25 5.73
C ARG A 218 -21.28 -27.87 5.74
N LEU A 219 -21.75 -27.15 4.71
CA LEU A 219 -23.14 -26.73 4.57
C LEU A 219 -24.04 -27.85 4.03
N ASP A 220 -23.53 -28.64 3.07
CA ASP A 220 -24.19 -29.81 2.50
C ASP A 220 -23.17 -30.95 2.34
N PRO A 221 -23.15 -31.93 3.26
CA PRO A 221 -22.21 -33.05 3.20
C PRO A 221 -22.35 -33.95 1.97
N THR A 222 -23.45 -33.84 1.23
CA THR A 222 -23.65 -34.61 -0.02
C THR A 222 -23.17 -33.86 -1.26
N PHE A 223 -22.80 -32.59 -1.11
CA PHE A 223 -22.31 -31.76 -2.19
C PHE A 223 -20.93 -32.22 -2.66
N ILE A 224 -20.76 -32.34 -3.97
CA ILE A 224 -19.50 -32.70 -4.61
C ILE A 224 -18.98 -31.45 -5.34
N PRO A 225 -18.08 -30.67 -4.73
CA PRO A 225 -17.63 -29.43 -5.34
C PRO A 225 -16.71 -29.68 -6.53
N GLN A 226 -16.84 -28.83 -7.56
CA GLN A 226 -15.94 -28.77 -8.70
C GLN A 226 -15.45 -27.33 -8.86
N THR A 227 -14.16 -27.11 -8.63
CA THR A 227 -13.55 -25.78 -8.73
C THR A 227 -12.91 -25.58 -10.10
N THR A 228 -13.21 -24.45 -10.75
CA THR A 228 -12.57 -24.02 -12.00
C THR A 228 -11.96 -22.63 -11.84
N VAL A 229 -10.90 -22.36 -12.60
CA VAL A 229 -10.25 -21.05 -12.64
C VAL A 229 -10.65 -20.36 -13.94
N THR A 230 -11.14 -19.13 -13.83
CA THR A 230 -11.39 -18.25 -14.98
C THR A 230 -10.43 -17.08 -14.93
N LYS A 231 -9.85 -16.71 -16.07
CA LYS A 231 -8.99 -15.52 -16.18
C LYS A 231 -9.88 -14.28 -16.05
N VAL A 232 -9.54 -13.40 -15.12
CA VAL A 232 -10.11 -12.05 -15.01
C VAL A 232 -9.04 -11.09 -15.51
N GLU A 233 -9.35 -10.32 -16.55
CA GLU A 233 -8.47 -9.26 -17.03
C GLU A 233 -8.70 -8.00 -16.20
N ILE A 234 -7.61 -7.35 -15.80
CA ILE A 234 -7.67 -6.09 -15.04
C ILE A 234 -7.85 -4.97 -16.05
N ASP A 235 -8.94 -4.21 -15.89
CA ASP A 235 -9.18 -3.02 -16.69
C ASP A 235 -8.36 -1.85 -16.15
N TYR A 236 -7.39 -1.40 -16.95
CA TYR A 236 -6.61 -0.20 -16.68
C TYR A 236 -7.25 1.08 -17.24
N GLY A 237 -8.52 1.07 -17.63
CA GLY A 237 -9.29 2.26 -17.95
C GLY A 237 -9.21 3.32 -16.85
N GLU A 238 -9.15 4.60 -17.25
CA GLU A 238 -9.14 5.70 -16.28
C GLU A 238 -10.45 5.68 -15.47
N ASP A 239 -10.31 5.73 -14.15
CA ASP A 239 -11.44 5.73 -13.23
C ASP A 239 -11.70 7.15 -12.69
N GLY A 240 -12.86 7.70 -13.06
CA GLY A 240 -13.26 9.05 -12.68
C GLY A 240 -13.46 9.24 -11.18
N ASP A 241 -13.86 8.20 -10.45
CA ASP A 241 -14.12 8.27 -9.01
C ASP A 241 -12.80 8.31 -8.23
N LEU A 242 -11.82 7.49 -8.65
CA LEU A 242 -10.45 7.55 -8.13
C LEU A 242 -9.79 8.91 -8.39
N THR A 243 -10.05 9.48 -9.56
CA THR A 243 -9.54 10.81 -9.94
C THR A 243 -10.09 11.89 -9.01
N GLN A 244 -11.39 11.87 -8.70
CA GLN A 244 -12.02 12.84 -7.80
C GLN A 244 -11.54 12.72 -6.35
N LEU A 245 -11.33 11.49 -5.86
CA LEU A 245 -10.79 11.25 -4.52
C LEU A 245 -9.42 11.89 -4.34
N PHE A 246 -8.54 11.76 -5.35
CA PHE A 246 -7.19 12.32 -5.31
C PHE A 246 -7.22 13.86 -5.26
N ASP A 247 -8.09 14.50 -6.04
CA ASP A 247 -8.21 15.96 -6.07
C ASP A 247 -8.78 16.53 -4.74
N LEU A 248 -9.64 15.76 -4.06
CA LEU A 248 -10.12 16.10 -2.71
C LEU A 248 -8.98 16.07 -1.68
N LEU A 249 -8.07 15.10 -1.78
CA LEU A 249 -6.92 14.99 -0.88
C LEU A 249 -5.87 16.10 -1.10
N GLU A 250 -5.76 16.67 -2.30
CA GLU A 250 -4.86 17.81 -2.55
C GLU A 250 -5.44 19.16 -2.12
N SER A 251 -6.76 19.27 -2.02
CA SER A 251 -7.45 20.52 -1.66
C SER A 251 -7.66 20.71 -0.14
N THR A 252 -7.25 19.73 0.68
CA THR A 252 -7.37 19.73 2.15
C THR A 252 -6.02 19.84 2.87
#